data_AF-A2EMN9-F1
#
_entry.id   AF-A2EMN9-F1
#
_cell.length_a   1.000
_cell.length_b   1.000
_cell.length_c   1.000
_cell.angle_alpha   90.00
_cell.angle_beta   90.00
_cell.angle_gamma   90.00
#
_symmetry.space_group_name_H-M   'P 1'
#
loop_
_entity.id
_entity.type
_entity.pdbx_description
1 polymer ?
#
loop_
_entity_poly.entity_id
_entity_poly.type
_entity_poly.pdbx_seq_one_letter_code
_entity_poly.pdbx_strand_id
1 'polypeptide(L)'
;MEGGGLVRDYSAIIGNLQQFIDNKSLFQNYDKDQVRNILKAGNLNPTTFISLLNFGKENFKASRLFQYVQPATITVNSLDDVITILQSLQSCLKLELSKGLTDYLQTVKVELEQKQQMIEQLQEKT
;
A
#
# COMPACT_ATOMS: atom_id res chain seq x y z
N MET A 1 15.13 -13.24 34.93
CA MET A 1 15.92 -13.46 33.70
C MET A 1 15.53 -12.38 32.72
N GLU A 2 16.33 -11.32 32.64
CA GLU A 2 16.11 -10.21 31.72
C GLU A 2 16.53 -10.65 30.32
N GLY A 3 15.56 -10.96 29.47
CA GLY A 3 15.77 -11.19 28.05
C GLY A 3 15.91 -9.84 27.36
N GLY A 4 17.12 -9.30 27.32
CA GLY A 4 17.47 -8.14 26.50
C GLY A 4 17.16 -8.43 25.03
N GLY A 5 15.96 -8.06 24.59
CA GLY A 5 15.54 -8.16 23.21
C GLY A 5 16.39 -7.21 22.38
N LEU A 6 17.39 -7.74 21.68
CA LEU A 6 18.14 -7.01 20.67
C LEU A 6 17.12 -6.37 19.70
N VAL A 7 17.00 -5.05 19.76
CA VAL A 7 16.30 -4.28 18.73
C VAL A 7 17.04 -4.58 17.43
N ARG A 8 16.49 -5.46 16.60
CA ARG A 8 17.10 -5.77 15.31
C ARG A 8 17.01 -4.52 14.46
N ASP A 9 18.16 -4.03 14.02
CA ASP A 9 18.20 -2.96 13.04
C ASP A 9 17.77 -3.50 11.68
N TYR A 10 16.61 -3.05 11.21
CA TYR A 10 16.08 -3.38 9.89
C TYR A 10 16.47 -2.35 8.83
N SER A 11 17.32 -1.37 9.13
CA SER A 11 17.69 -0.25 8.25
C SER A 11 18.14 -0.70 6.86
N ALA A 12 19.01 -1.71 6.80
CA ALA A 12 19.50 -2.27 5.53
C ALA A 12 18.40 -2.92 4.68
N ILE A 13 17.41 -3.54 5.32
CA ILE A 13 16.26 -4.16 4.64
C ILE A 13 15.28 -3.07 4.19
N ILE A 14 15.01 -2.09 5.05
CA ILE A 14 14.10 -0.98 4.77
C ILE A 14 14.62 -0.16 3.57
N GLY A 15 15.93 0.12 3.52
CA GLY A 15 16.56 0.83 2.39
C GLY A 15 16.47 0.09 1.05
N ASN A 16 16.24 -1.23 1.07
CA ASN A 16 16.16 -2.08 -0.12
C ASN A 16 14.83 -2.86 -0.19
N LEU A 17 13.78 -2.39 0.48
CA LEU A 17 12.56 -3.17 0.71
C LEU A 17 11.88 -3.62 -0.59
N GLN A 18 11.91 -2.78 -1.62
CA GLN A 18 11.45 -3.13 -2.97
C GLN A 18 12.13 -4.39 -3.50
N GLN A 19 13.46 -4.50 -3.36
CA GLN A 19 14.22 -5.66 -3.83
C GLN A 19 13.81 -6.95 -3.12
N PHE A 20 13.55 -6.89 -1.81
CA PHE A 20 13.07 -8.06 -1.06
C PHE A 20 11.65 -8.50 -1.46
N ILE A 21 10.81 -7.55 -1.86
CA ILE A 21 9.45 -7.82 -2.36
C ILE A 21 9.53 -8.41 -3.78
N ASP A 22 10.30 -7.81 -4.68
CA ASP A 22 10.45 -8.25 -6.07
C ASP A 22 11.09 -9.64 -6.16
N ASN A 23 12.07 -9.90 -5.30
CA ASN A 23 12.71 -11.22 -5.19
C ASN A 23 11.86 -12.24 -4.43
N LYS A 24 10.61 -11.90 -4.07
CA LYS A 24 9.68 -12.81 -3.37
C LYS A 24 10.24 -13.35 -2.05
N SER A 25 11.20 -12.66 -1.44
CA SER A 25 12.02 -13.17 -0.34
C SER A 25 11.59 -12.66 1.03
N LEU A 26 10.83 -11.56 1.09
CA LEU A 26 10.39 -10.95 2.35
C LEU A 26 9.62 -11.94 3.25
N PHE A 27 8.62 -12.64 2.71
CA PHE A 27 7.84 -13.62 3.48
C PHE A 27 8.55 -14.96 3.68
N GLN A 28 9.61 -15.24 2.92
CA GLN A 28 10.38 -16.48 3.01
C GLN A 28 11.47 -16.39 4.09
N ASN A 29 12.10 -15.22 4.20
CA ASN A 29 13.27 -15.01 5.05
C ASN A 29 12.93 -14.47 6.44
N TYR A 30 11.74 -13.90 6.61
CA TYR A 30 11.34 -13.22 7.85
C TYR A 30 10.02 -13.77 8.38
N ASP A 31 9.95 -13.88 9.71
CA ASP A 31 8.70 -14.26 10.37
C ASP A 31 7.68 -13.11 10.35
N LYS A 32 6.45 -13.41 10.79
CA LYS A 32 5.35 -12.44 10.78
C LYS A 32 5.66 -11.15 11.55
N ASP A 33 6.25 -11.25 12.73
CA ASP A 33 6.48 -10.07 13.57
C ASP A 33 7.63 -9.23 13.03
N GLN A 34 8.66 -9.88 12.47
CA GLN A 34 9.74 -9.22 11.74
C GLN A 34 9.22 -8.49 10.51
N VAL A 35 8.41 -9.14 9.66
CA VAL A 35 7.81 -8.50 8.48
C VAL A 35 6.94 -7.31 8.89
N ARG A 36 6.10 -7.47 9.92
CA ARG A 36 5.27 -6.38 10.44
C ARG A 36 6.11 -5.19 10.90
N ASN A 37 7.22 -5.43 11.60
CA ASN A 37 8.12 -4.37 12.04
C ASN A 37 8.82 -3.68 10.86
N ILE A 38 9.27 -4.44 9.86
CA ILE A 38 9.87 -3.92 8.63
C ILE A 38 8.87 -3.03 7.89
N LEU A 39 7.63 -3.51 7.68
CA LEU A 39 6.60 -2.76 6.95
C LEU A 39 6.11 -1.53 7.72
N LYS A 40 6.11 -1.58 9.06
CA LYS A 40 5.75 -0.44 9.90
C LYS A 40 6.79 0.67 9.84
N ALA A 41 8.06 0.30 9.86
CA ALA A 41 9.18 1.23 9.82
C ALA A 41 9.51 1.69 8.39
N GLY A 42 9.21 0.85 7.39
CA GLY A 42 9.34 1.18 5.98
C GLY A 42 8.18 2.06 5.51
N ASN A 43 8.51 3.08 4.74
CA ASN A 43 7.53 3.91 4.07
C ASN A 43 7.40 3.43 2.61
N LEU A 44 6.29 2.76 2.29
CA LEU A 44 6.08 2.17 0.98
C LEU A 44 5.52 3.20 0.02
N ASN A 45 5.95 3.18 -1.24
CA ASN A 45 5.17 3.81 -2.30
C ASN A 45 4.04 2.85 -2.74
N PRO A 46 3.01 3.36 -3.46
CA PRO A 46 1.87 2.56 -3.87
C PRO A 46 2.26 1.33 -4.69
N THR A 47 3.18 1.48 -5.64
CA THR A 47 3.69 0.38 -6.49
C THR A 47 4.31 -0.73 -5.66
N THR A 48 5.18 -0.40 -4.70
CA THR A 48 5.80 -1.37 -3.80
C THR A 48 4.75 -2.12 -2.99
N PHE A 49 3.77 -1.41 -2.45
CA PHE A 49 2.70 -2.01 -1.65
C PHE A 49 1.81 -2.95 -2.49
N ILE A 50 1.48 -2.57 -3.73
CA ILE A 50 0.70 -3.41 -4.63
C ILE A 50 1.48 -4.69 -4.99
N SER A 51 2.78 -4.59 -5.28
CA SER A 51 3.64 -5.76 -5.51
C SER A 51 3.67 -6.69 -4.30
N LEU A 52 3.77 -6.15 -3.09
CA LEU A 52 3.71 -6.90 -1.84
C LEU A 52 2.38 -7.66 -1.70
N LEU A 53 1.25 -7.00 -1.99
CA LEU A 53 -0.08 -7.62 -1.91
C LEU A 53 -0.26 -8.73 -2.95
N ASN A 54 0.13 -8.47 -4.21
CA ASN A 54 0.03 -9.45 -5.29
C ASN A 54 0.85 -10.70 -4.99
N PHE A 55 2.10 -10.51 -4.58
CA PHE A 55 2.95 -11.63 -4.17
C PHE A 55 2.40 -12.36 -2.94
N GLY A 56 1.93 -11.61 -1.93
CA GLY A 56 1.33 -12.19 -0.73
C GLY A 56 0.08 -13.02 -1.04
N LYS A 57 -0.75 -12.58 -1.98
CA LYS A 57 -1.99 -13.26 -2.38
C LYS A 57 -1.73 -14.63 -3.02
N GLU A 58 -0.60 -14.79 -3.73
CA GLU A 58 -0.19 -16.09 -4.29
C GLU A 58 0.13 -17.12 -3.20
N ASN A 59 0.56 -16.67 -2.02
CA ASN A 59 1.12 -17.54 -0.97
C ASN A 59 0.22 -17.67 0.27
N PHE A 60 -0.69 -16.73 0.49
CA PHE A 60 -1.48 -16.63 1.71
C PHE A 60 -2.96 -16.40 1.43
N LYS A 61 -3.81 -16.95 2.30
CA LYS A 61 -5.21 -16.54 2.38
C LYS A 61 -5.29 -15.05 2.76
N ALA A 62 -6.29 -14.34 2.23
CA ALA A 62 -6.53 -12.92 2.47
C ALA A 62 -6.43 -12.50 3.96
N SER A 63 -7.08 -13.25 4.86
CA SER A 63 -7.05 -12.96 6.31
C SER A 63 -5.65 -13.08 6.91
N ARG A 64 -4.85 -14.04 6.43
CA ARG A 64 -3.46 -14.20 6.87
C ARG A 64 -2.58 -13.10 6.29
N LEU A 65 -2.71 -12.78 5.01
CA LEU A 65 -1.97 -11.69 4.37
C LEU A 65 -2.25 -10.35 5.06
N PHE A 66 -3.52 -10.07 5.39
CA PHE A 66 -3.92 -8.87 6.13
C PHE A 66 -3.14 -8.73 7.44
N GLN A 67 -2.91 -9.82 8.18
CA GLN A 67 -2.11 -9.78 9.42
C GLN A 67 -0.65 -9.39 9.19
N TYR A 68 -0.07 -9.60 8.01
CA TYR A 68 1.29 -9.14 7.72
C TYR A 68 1.30 -7.65 7.36
N VAL A 69 0.37 -7.22 6.51
CA VAL A 69 0.42 -5.90 5.84
C VAL A 69 -0.32 -4.79 6.56
N GLN A 70 -1.20 -5.12 7.52
CA GLN A 70 -1.96 -4.13 8.29
C GLN A 70 -1.13 -2.97 8.91
N PRO A 71 0.10 -3.17 9.42
CA PRO A 71 0.86 -2.08 10.03
C PRO A 71 1.66 -1.25 9.00
N ALA A 72 1.55 -1.53 7.70
CA ALA A 72 2.34 -0.85 6.67
C ALA A 72 1.98 0.65 6.59
N THR A 73 3.01 1.48 6.45
CA THR A 73 2.83 2.90 6.12
C THR A 73 3.03 3.09 4.62
N ILE A 74 2.13 3.83 3.99
CA ILE A 74 2.16 4.08 2.54
C ILE A 74 2.17 5.58 2.28
N THR A 75 3.10 6.06 1.47
CA THR A 75 3.09 7.42 0.93
C THR A 75 2.18 7.48 -0.28
N VAL A 76 1.28 8.45 -0.28
CA VAL A 76 0.29 8.69 -1.33
C VAL A 76 0.51 10.09 -1.86
N ASN A 77 0.67 10.24 -3.17
CA ASN A 77 0.96 11.53 -3.81
C ASN A 77 -0.18 12.00 -4.73
N SER A 78 -1.15 11.12 -5.02
CA SER A 78 -2.28 11.45 -5.90
C SER A 78 -3.58 10.75 -5.47
N LEU A 79 -4.70 11.23 -5.99
CA LEU A 79 -5.99 10.55 -5.84
C LEU A 79 -5.96 9.15 -6.49
N ASP A 80 -5.23 9.01 -7.60
CA ASP A 80 -5.07 7.73 -8.32
C ASP A 80 -4.31 6.70 -7.49
N ASP A 81 -3.32 7.12 -6.71
CA ASP A 81 -2.62 6.26 -5.75
C ASP A 81 -3.63 5.69 -4.74
N VAL A 82 -4.49 6.54 -4.16
CA VAL A 82 -5.51 6.10 -3.18
C VAL A 82 -6.46 5.09 -3.82
N ILE A 83 -7.00 5.40 -4.99
CA ILE A 83 -7.93 4.54 -5.73
C ILE A 83 -7.29 3.18 -6.00
N THR A 84 -6.06 3.17 -6.51
CA THR A 84 -5.35 1.93 -6.84
C THR A 84 -5.06 1.10 -5.58
N ILE A 85 -4.67 1.73 -4.48
CA ILE A 85 -4.47 1.05 -3.19
C ILE A 85 -5.78 0.42 -2.72
N LEU A 86 -6.90 1.15 -2.73
CA LEU A 86 -8.20 0.61 -2.29
C LEU A 86 -8.68 -0.56 -3.15
N GLN A 87 -8.48 -0.50 -4.47
CA GLN A 87 -8.76 -1.60 -5.40
C GLN A 87 -7.87 -2.81 -5.13
N SER A 88 -6.58 -2.60 -4.81
CA SER A 88 -5.66 -3.67 -4.44
C SER A 88 -6.06 -4.35 -3.13
N LEU A 89 -6.50 -3.57 -2.13
CA LEU A 89 -7.03 -4.07 -0.87
C LEU A 89 -8.31 -4.91 -1.10
N GLN A 90 -9.20 -4.47 -1.98
CA GLN A 90 -10.39 -5.25 -2.35
C GLN A 90 -9.99 -6.59 -2.98
N SER A 91 -9.16 -6.55 -4.02
CA SER A 91 -8.84 -7.71 -4.85
C SER A 91 -7.91 -8.72 -4.16
N CYS A 92 -7.04 -8.28 -3.25
CA CYS A 92 -6.06 -9.12 -2.56
C CYS A 92 -6.52 -9.53 -1.16
N LEU A 93 -7.19 -8.63 -0.43
CA LEU A 93 -7.57 -8.85 0.96
C LEU A 93 -9.08 -9.06 1.15
N LYS A 94 -9.88 -8.98 0.07
CA LYS A 94 -11.36 -9.14 0.10
C LYS A 94 -12.03 -8.14 1.04
N LEU A 95 -11.48 -6.93 1.13
CA LEU A 95 -12.03 -5.85 1.94
C LEU A 95 -13.13 -5.12 1.16
N GLU A 96 -14.34 -5.66 1.14
CA GLU A 96 -15.45 -5.09 0.34
C GLU A 96 -15.80 -3.63 0.70
N LEU A 97 -15.48 -3.19 1.93
CA LEU A 97 -15.63 -1.79 2.33
C LEU A 97 -14.81 -0.82 1.45
N SER A 98 -13.70 -1.26 0.87
CA SER A 98 -12.87 -0.41 0.01
C SER A 98 -13.53 -0.13 -1.33
N LYS A 99 -14.51 -0.94 -1.75
CA LYS A 99 -15.28 -0.70 -2.97
C LYS A 99 -16.07 0.60 -2.89
N GLY A 100 -16.87 0.79 -1.84
CA GLY A 100 -17.66 2.02 -1.67
C GLY A 100 -16.80 3.28 -1.58
N LEU A 101 -15.62 3.17 -0.96
CA LEU A 101 -14.64 4.26 -0.93
C LEU A 101 -14.06 4.53 -2.32
N THR A 102 -13.73 3.48 -3.08
CA THR A 102 -13.22 3.59 -4.45
C THR A 102 -14.25 4.27 -5.35
N ASP A 103 -15.50 3.81 -5.30
CA ASP A 103 -16.61 4.35 -6.10
C ASP A 103 -16.81 5.85 -5.82
N TYR A 104 -16.82 6.25 -4.54
CA TYR A 104 -16.93 7.66 -4.16
C TYR A 104 -15.75 8.50 -4.66
N LEU A 105 -14.51 8.04 -4.45
CA LEU A 105 -13.32 8.77 -4.90
C LEU A 105 -13.25 8.90 -6.43
N GLN A 106 -13.77 7.91 -7.17
CA GLN A 106 -13.89 8.00 -8.61
C GLN A 106 -14.87 9.09 -9.03
N THR A 107 -16.01 9.24 -8.33
CA THR A 107 -16.93 10.37 -8.56
C THR A 107 -16.26 11.71 -8.28
N VAL A 108 -15.57 11.84 -7.13
CA VAL A 108 -14.84 13.06 -6.78
C VAL A 108 -13.78 13.39 -7.83
N LYS A 109 -13.06 12.40 -8.36
CA LYS A 109 -12.09 12.59 -9.43
C LYS A 109 -12.72 13.25 -10.67
N VAL A 110 -13.85 12.70 -11.13
CA VAL A 110 -14.59 13.22 -12.29
C VAL A 110 -15.08 14.65 -12.04
N GLU A 111 -15.60 14.94 -10.86
CA GLU A 111 -16.04 16.30 -10.50
C GLU A 111 -14.88 17.31 -10.52
N LEU A 112 -13.70 16.91 -10.03
CA LEU A 112 -12.50 17.76 -10.06
C LEU A 112 -12.04 18.02 -11.49
N GLU A 113 -12.02 17.00 -12.35
CA GLU A 113 -11.67 17.14 -13.77
C GLU A 113 -12.64 18.07 -14.51
N GLN A 114 -13.94 17.94 -14.28
CA GLN A 114 -14.95 18.83 -14.86
C GLN A 114 -14.78 20.29 -14.40
N LYS A 115 -14.51 20.50 -13.11
CA LYS A 115 -14.25 21.84 -12.57
C LYS A 115 -12.99 22.45 -13.18
N GLN A 116 -11.93 21.67 -13.35
CA GLN A 116 -10.68 22.11 -13.96
C GLN A 116 -10.90 22.55 -15.43
N GLN A 117 -11.63 21.75 -16.21
CA GLN A 117 -12.00 22.10 -17.59
C GLN A 117 -12.80 23.40 -17.67
N MET A 118 -13.75 23.61 -16.74
CA MET A 118 -14.52 24.85 -16.69
C MET A 118 -13.64 26.08 -16.39
N ILE A 119 -12.65 25.92 -15.49
CA ILE A 119 -11.69 26.99 -15.17
C ILE A 119 -10.86 27.36 -16.41
N GLU A 120 -10.33 26.37 -17.12
CA GLU A 120 -9.53 26.59 -18.34
C GLU A 120 -10.33 27.35 -19.42
N GLN A 121 -11.58 26.95 -19.66
CA GLN A 121 -12.46 27.63 -20.62
C GLN A 121 -12.78 29.08 -20.26
N LEU A 122 -12.79 29.43 -18.97
CA LEU A 122 -12.99 30.81 -18.52
C LEU A 122 -11.72 31.65 -18.69
N GLN A 123 -10.55 31.03 -18.48
CA GLN A 123 -9.25 31.69 -18.65
C GLN A 123 -8.93 31.97 -20.13
N GLU A 124 -9.30 31.09 -21.05
CA GLU A 124 -9.12 31.31 -22.50
C GLU A 124 -9.97 32.45 -23.07
N LYS A 125 -11.02 32.87 -22.35
CA LYS A 125 -11.92 33.97 -22.76
C LYS A 125 -11.49 35.35 -22.27
N THR A 126 -10.41 35.44 -21.49
CA THR A 126 -9.89 36.68 -20.88
C THR A 126 -8.58 37.07 -21.55
#